data_AF-A0A317H4P0-F1
#
_entry.id   AF-A0A317H4P0-F1
#
_cell.length_a   1.000
_cell.length_b   1.000
_cell.length_c   1.000
_cell.angle_alpha   90.00
_cell.angle_beta   90.00
_cell.angle_gamma   90.00
#
_symmetry.space_group_name_H-M   'P 1'
#
loop_
_entity.id
_entity.type
_entity.pdbx_description
1 polymer ?
#
loop_
_entity_poly.entity_id
_entity_poly.type
_entity_poly.pdbx_seq_one_letter_code
_entity_poly.pdbx_strand_id
1 'polypeptide(L)'
;MIQLVNVGGIPNQPALDICNDTLQTLLSAPNNWKFNKAGLPEFTTVPNQQDYWVSGATATVDRKAAVSINAMLADPPGLIPDDEGNVLVNFDRFAPDGIQGVGTSSQPPLFAVGDQVEIQGAGNGVYNGRFTIVYVPSKTSFVYELGETGLLPDGGQGINSYGWMEHATLEDYLSTAWVKPKRDIIVVSSLYNESLIQPPFKVCMQFERVLSCGNQANSELLIRFFPVPSSQIWRALLFYQLKAQVKTSLEDNWFPWPDDLAYVLRSGVYSKALEHGEDPRSVTAVQLWQQDIARALGIRQQEERHEAYFPDLPILRGG
;
A
#
# COMPACT_ATOMS: atom_id res chain seq x y z
N MET A 1 -18.07 -10.77 44.21
CA MET A 1 -17.63 -11.77 43.22
C MET A 1 -18.88 -12.48 42.73
N ILE A 2 -19.45 -12.03 41.61
CA ILE A 2 -20.65 -12.61 41.02
C ILE A 2 -20.24 -13.04 39.61
N GLN A 3 -20.09 -14.36 39.41
CA GLN A 3 -20.12 -14.93 38.07
C GLN A 3 -21.56 -15.28 37.76
N LEU A 4 -22.22 -14.46 36.93
CA LEU A 4 -23.42 -14.90 36.24
C LEU A 4 -22.98 -15.65 34.99
N VAL A 5 -22.77 -16.94 35.13
CA VAL A 5 -22.68 -17.85 33.99
C VAL A 5 -24.01 -17.76 33.24
N ASN A 6 -23.99 -17.60 31.91
CA ASN A 6 -25.16 -17.55 31.01
C ASN A 6 -25.93 -16.22 30.82
N VAL A 7 -25.36 -15.06 31.18
CA VAL A 7 -25.87 -13.77 30.62
C VAL A 7 -25.06 -13.49 29.36
N GLY A 8 -25.72 -13.26 28.23
CA GLY A 8 -25.11 -13.05 26.90
C GLY A 8 -24.23 -11.80 26.80
N GLY A 9 -23.11 -11.78 27.51
CA GLY A 9 -22.03 -10.83 27.32
C GLY A 9 -21.21 -11.23 26.10
N ILE A 10 -20.76 -10.23 25.34
CA ILE A 10 -19.79 -10.44 24.27
C ILE A 10 -18.46 -10.82 24.94
N PRO A 11 -17.83 -11.95 24.57
CA PRO A 11 -16.54 -12.34 25.11
C PRO A 11 -15.53 -11.19 25.01
N ASN A 12 -14.70 -11.03 26.04
CA ASN A 12 -13.62 -10.03 26.12
C ASN A 12 -14.04 -8.55 26.23
N GLN A 13 -15.33 -8.23 26.28
CA GLN A 13 -15.76 -6.85 26.55
C GLN A 13 -15.69 -6.51 28.04
N PRO A 14 -15.30 -5.27 28.42
CA PRO A 14 -15.01 -4.10 27.56
C PRO A 14 -13.54 -3.97 27.10
N ALA A 15 -12.67 -4.91 27.49
CA ALA A 15 -11.24 -4.79 27.26
C ALA A 15 -10.87 -4.74 25.77
N LEU A 16 -11.57 -5.51 24.93
CA LEU A 16 -11.34 -5.53 23.49
C LEU A 16 -11.62 -4.15 22.84
N ASP A 17 -12.75 -3.52 23.20
CA ASP A 17 -13.11 -2.19 22.68
C ASP A 17 -12.09 -1.13 23.11
N ILE A 18 -11.69 -1.14 24.39
CA ILE A 18 -10.66 -0.22 24.90
C ILE A 18 -9.35 -0.34 24.09
N CYS A 19 -8.91 -1.55 23.81
CA CYS A 19 -7.68 -1.77 23.05
C CYS A 19 -7.83 -1.38 21.57
N ASN A 20 -8.98 -1.66 20.94
CA ASN A 20 -9.27 -1.24 19.57
C ASN A 20 -9.33 0.29 19.44
N ASP A 21 -10.01 0.98 20.36
CA ASP A 21 -10.09 2.44 20.41
C ASP A 21 -8.71 3.08 20.60
N THR A 22 -7.89 2.48 21.46
CA THR A 22 -6.50 2.92 21.65
C THR A 22 -5.71 2.80 20.35
N LEU A 23 -5.79 1.64 19.68
CA LEU A 23 -5.06 1.40 18.43
C LEU A 23 -5.53 2.34 17.31
N GLN A 24 -6.84 2.55 17.17
CA GLN A 24 -7.42 3.49 16.22
C GLN A 24 -6.94 4.92 16.49
N THR A 25 -6.92 5.35 17.75
CA THR A 25 -6.41 6.67 18.13
C THR A 25 -4.94 6.81 17.79
N LEU A 26 -4.12 5.79 18.08
CA LEU A 26 -2.68 5.83 17.77
C LEU A 26 -2.41 5.92 16.28
N LEU A 27 -3.11 5.17 15.44
CA LEU A 27 -2.88 5.14 13.99
C LEU A 27 -3.65 6.22 13.22
N SER A 28 -4.46 7.02 13.90
CA SER A 28 -5.16 8.17 13.32
C SER A 28 -4.24 9.38 13.12
N ALA A 29 -4.63 10.27 12.19
CA ALA A 29 -3.96 11.56 12.02
C ALA A 29 -4.03 12.37 13.33
N PRO A 30 -2.96 13.09 13.73
CA PRO A 30 -1.76 13.42 12.95
C PRO A 30 -0.54 12.51 13.20
N ASN A 31 -0.70 11.35 13.85
CA ASN A 31 0.44 10.52 14.24
C ASN A 31 1.00 9.73 13.05
N ASN A 32 2.16 10.15 12.53
CA ASN A 32 2.79 9.55 11.35
C ASN A 32 3.82 8.48 11.71
N TRP A 33 3.36 7.24 11.88
CA TRP A 33 4.23 6.12 12.26
C TRP A 33 4.96 5.51 11.06
N LYS A 34 6.30 5.50 11.08
CA LYS A 34 7.11 4.90 9.99
C LYS A 34 6.81 3.41 9.77
N PHE A 35 6.56 2.64 10.83
CA PHE A 35 6.30 1.19 10.72
C PHE A 35 4.94 0.87 10.08
N ASN A 36 4.03 1.83 10.04
CA ASN A 36 2.67 1.70 9.54
C ASN A 36 2.47 2.48 8.22
N LYS A 37 3.58 2.97 7.64
CA LYS A 37 3.62 3.69 6.37
C LYS A 37 3.61 2.68 5.22
N ALA A 38 2.75 2.92 4.24
CA ALA A 38 2.67 2.17 3.00
C ALA A 38 2.75 3.11 1.79
N GLY A 39 3.39 2.65 0.72
CA GLY A 39 3.39 3.33 -0.57
C GLY A 39 2.12 2.98 -1.34
N LEU A 40 1.49 3.99 -1.95
CA LEU A 40 0.52 3.74 -3.01
C LEU A 40 1.23 3.33 -4.30
N PRO A 41 0.52 2.63 -5.19
CA PRO A 41 0.96 2.40 -6.54
C PRO A 41 1.37 3.68 -7.23
N GLU A 42 2.58 3.65 -7.75
CA GLU A 42 3.07 4.74 -8.55
C GLU A 42 2.35 4.75 -9.91
N PHE A 43 1.90 5.93 -10.29
CA PHE A 43 1.26 6.18 -11.58
C PHE A 43 1.73 7.52 -12.15
N THR A 44 1.50 7.73 -13.43
CA THR A 44 1.84 8.99 -14.11
C THR A 44 0.60 9.86 -14.29
N THR A 45 0.75 11.17 -14.11
CA THR A 45 -0.31 12.13 -14.41
C THR A 45 -0.58 12.20 -15.90
N VAL A 46 -1.84 12.32 -16.28
CA VAL A 46 -2.27 12.61 -17.65
C VAL A 46 -2.53 14.12 -17.75
N PRO A 47 -2.02 14.81 -18.79
CA PRO A 47 -2.28 16.22 -18.99
C PRO A 47 -3.78 16.54 -18.98
N ASN A 48 -4.15 17.60 -18.26
CA ASN A 48 -5.54 18.06 -18.13
C ASN A 48 -6.49 17.07 -17.40
N GLN A 49 -5.97 16.04 -16.73
CA GLN A 49 -6.76 15.14 -15.90
C GLN A 49 -6.47 15.39 -14.42
N GLN A 50 -7.51 15.72 -13.66
CA GLN A 50 -7.38 16.05 -12.23
C GLN A 50 -7.49 14.82 -11.33
N ASP A 51 -8.35 13.87 -11.70
CA ASP A 51 -8.79 12.75 -10.88
C ASP A 51 -8.25 11.42 -11.41
N TYR A 52 -7.74 10.59 -10.49
CA TYR A 52 -7.05 9.34 -10.79
C TYR A 52 -7.61 8.23 -9.92
N TRP A 53 -8.10 7.17 -10.53
CA TRP A 53 -8.41 5.94 -9.82
C TRP A 53 -7.14 5.14 -9.62
N VAL A 54 -6.86 4.81 -8.37
CA VAL A 54 -5.70 4.02 -7.96
C VAL A 54 -6.21 2.79 -7.23
N SER A 55 -5.94 1.60 -7.75
CA SER A 55 -6.14 0.33 -7.05
C SER A 55 -4.78 -0.23 -6.62
N GLY A 56 -4.74 -1.08 -5.59
CA GLY A 56 -3.54 -1.46 -4.83
C GLY A 56 -2.47 -2.26 -5.58
N ALA A 57 -2.61 -2.38 -6.91
CA ALA A 57 -1.57 -2.88 -7.78
C ALA A 57 -0.42 -1.88 -7.94
N THR A 58 0.41 -1.74 -6.91
CA THR A 58 1.85 -1.56 -7.13
C THR A 58 2.41 -2.96 -7.17
N ALA A 59 3.13 -3.28 -8.23
CA ALA A 59 4.03 -4.42 -8.25
C ALA A 59 5.06 -4.29 -7.12
N THR A 60 4.79 -4.84 -5.94
CA THR A 60 5.85 -5.25 -5.01
C THR A 60 5.36 -6.48 -4.27
N VAL A 61 6.03 -7.57 -4.59
CA VAL A 61 5.92 -8.95 -4.12
C VAL A 61 5.49 -9.07 -2.64
N ASP A 62 4.34 -9.70 -2.39
CA ASP A 62 4.26 -10.70 -1.32
C ASP A 62 3.24 -11.83 -1.64
N ARG A 63 3.84 -12.98 -1.99
CA ARG A 63 3.43 -14.36 -1.73
C ARG A 63 1.95 -14.73 -1.77
N LYS A 64 1.57 -15.25 -2.95
CA LYS A 64 0.82 -16.50 -3.22
C LYS A 64 -0.29 -16.28 -4.25
N ALA A 65 0.10 -16.20 -5.51
CA ALA A 65 -0.70 -16.82 -6.57
C ALA A 65 0.09 -18.04 -7.03
N ALA A 66 -0.45 -19.24 -6.78
CA ALA A 66 0.11 -20.47 -7.30
C ALA A 66 -0.21 -20.55 -8.78
N VAL A 67 0.83 -20.44 -9.62
CA VAL A 67 0.76 -20.91 -11.00
C VAL A 67 1.10 -22.40 -10.97
N SER A 68 0.17 -23.24 -11.42
CA SER A 68 0.45 -24.66 -11.65
C SER A 68 1.00 -24.80 -13.07
N ILE A 69 2.26 -25.23 -13.18
CA ILE A 69 2.87 -25.58 -14.47
C ILE A 69 2.92 -27.10 -14.53
N ASN A 70 2.00 -27.72 -15.29
CA ASN A 70 2.14 -29.12 -15.69
C ASN A 70 3.23 -29.21 -16.78
N ALA A 71 4.49 -29.10 -16.39
CA ALA A 71 5.61 -29.36 -17.29
C ALA A 71 5.97 -30.85 -17.22
N MET A 72 5.54 -31.62 -18.22
CA MET A 72 6.25 -32.86 -18.58
C MET A 72 7.58 -32.46 -19.23
N LEU A 73 8.59 -32.07 -18.43
CA LEU A 73 9.95 -31.87 -18.91
C LEU A 73 10.93 -32.54 -17.95
N ALA A 74 11.73 -33.44 -18.52
CA ALA A 74 12.72 -34.26 -17.83
C ALA A 74 13.69 -33.42 -16.99
N ASP A 75 14.00 -33.95 -15.80
CA ASP A 75 14.94 -33.47 -14.79
C ASP A 75 16.04 -32.52 -15.29
N PRO A 76 16.09 -31.29 -14.73
CA PRO A 76 17.34 -30.62 -14.40
C PRO A 76 17.49 -30.42 -12.88
N PRO A 77 18.72 -30.47 -12.34
CA PRO A 77 18.96 -30.46 -10.91
C PRO A 77 18.77 -29.04 -10.36
N GLY A 78 17.79 -28.85 -9.48
CA GLY A 78 17.68 -27.62 -8.69
C GLY A 78 16.27 -27.09 -8.42
N LEU A 79 15.21 -27.74 -8.90
CA LEU A 79 13.84 -27.39 -8.52
C LEU A 79 13.41 -28.22 -7.31
N ILE A 80 12.89 -27.58 -6.27
CA ILE A 80 12.03 -28.22 -5.28
C ILE A 80 10.61 -27.94 -5.75
N PRO A 81 9.99 -28.82 -6.57
CA PRO A 81 8.56 -28.74 -6.79
C PRO A 81 7.83 -28.83 -5.44
N ASP A 82 6.63 -28.24 -5.33
CA ASP A 82 5.73 -28.71 -4.29
C ASP A 82 5.39 -30.18 -4.53
N ASP A 83 4.75 -30.86 -3.57
CA ASP A 83 4.47 -32.31 -3.64
C ASP A 83 3.62 -32.73 -4.89
N GLU A 84 3.22 -31.75 -5.72
CA GLU A 84 2.39 -31.88 -6.91
C GLU A 84 3.09 -31.44 -8.22
N GLY A 85 4.33 -30.95 -8.19
CA GLY A 85 5.09 -30.63 -9.42
C GLY A 85 4.95 -29.20 -9.95
N ASN A 86 4.38 -28.27 -9.19
CA ASN A 86 4.05 -26.92 -9.68
C ASN A 86 5.21 -25.91 -9.51
N VAL A 87 5.26 -24.90 -10.41
CA VAL A 87 6.25 -23.81 -10.39
C VAL A 87 5.54 -22.45 -10.28
N LEU A 88 5.77 -21.73 -9.17
CA LEU A 88 5.17 -20.43 -8.86
C LEU A 88 5.71 -19.29 -9.76
N VAL A 89 4.81 -18.47 -10.33
CA VAL A 89 5.12 -17.27 -11.14
C VAL A 89 4.36 -16.05 -10.57
N ASN A 90 5.02 -14.90 -10.41
CA ASN A 90 4.47 -13.68 -9.77
C ASN A 90 4.22 -12.55 -10.79
N PHE A 91 3.05 -11.93 -10.80
CA PHE A 91 2.69 -10.87 -11.76
C PHE A 91 2.92 -9.45 -11.20
N ASP A 92 3.58 -8.59 -11.99
CA ASP A 92 3.85 -7.19 -11.61
C ASP A 92 2.80 -6.18 -12.15
N ARG A 93 2.33 -6.23 -13.40
CA ARG A 93 1.36 -5.25 -13.96
C ARG A 93 0.54 -5.78 -15.14
N PHE A 94 -0.76 -5.48 -15.21
CA PHE A 94 -1.56 -5.62 -16.44
C PHE A 94 -1.51 -4.29 -17.23
N ALA A 95 -1.11 -4.33 -18.51
CA ALA A 95 -0.86 -3.13 -19.30
C ALA A 95 -2.17 -2.41 -19.72
N PRO A 96 -2.14 -1.08 -19.94
CA PRO A 96 -3.34 -0.27 -20.28
C PRO A 96 -3.78 -0.36 -21.75
N ASP A 97 -3.07 -1.09 -22.60
CA ASP A 97 -3.13 -0.87 -24.05
C ASP A 97 -4.13 -1.80 -24.77
N GLY A 98 -5.10 -2.33 -24.02
CA GLY A 98 -6.36 -2.85 -24.56
C GLY A 98 -6.31 -4.12 -25.41
N ILE A 99 -5.14 -4.75 -25.59
CA ILE A 99 -4.97 -6.00 -26.36
C ILE A 99 -4.03 -7.01 -25.66
N GLN A 100 -3.26 -6.59 -24.65
CA GLN A 100 -2.14 -7.39 -24.11
C GLN A 100 -2.04 -7.35 -22.58
N GLY A 101 -1.86 -8.52 -21.96
CA GLY A 101 -1.48 -8.66 -20.54
C GLY A 101 0.04 -8.87 -20.40
N VAL A 102 0.66 -8.30 -19.37
CA VAL A 102 2.11 -8.48 -19.09
C VAL A 102 2.27 -9.32 -17.82
N GLY A 103 3.03 -10.42 -17.90
CA GLY A 103 3.41 -11.23 -16.75
C GLY A 103 4.88 -11.07 -16.42
N THR A 104 5.26 -11.27 -15.15
CA THR A 104 6.65 -11.36 -14.73
C THR A 104 6.94 -12.64 -13.96
N SER A 105 8.21 -12.97 -13.71
CA SER A 105 8.58 -14.16 -12.91
C SER A 105 9.81 -13.86 -12.04
N SER A 106 9.79 -14.32 -10.79
CA SER A 106 10.86 -14.05 -9.80
C SER A 106 12.08 -14.95 -9.93
N GLN A 107 12.05 -15.96 -10.81
CA GLN A 107 13.23 -16.70 -11.27
C GLN A 107 13.12 -16.87 -12.78
N PRO A 108 14.23 -17.05 -13.51
CA PRO A 108 14.19 -17.20 -14.96
C PRO A 108 14.01 -18.67 -15.37
N PRO A 109 12.79 -19.18 -15.62
CA PRO A 109 12.60 -20.15 -16.68
C PRO A 109 12.56 -19.38 -18.02
N LEU A 110 13.15 -19.97 -19.05
CA LEU A 110 13.13 -19.45 -20.41
C LEU A 110 11.71 -19.58 -20.97
N PHE A 111 10.81 -18.65 -20.61
CA PHE A 111 9.55 -18.51 -21.32
C PHE A 111 9.86 -18.24 -22.79
N ALA A 112 9.25 -19.02 -23.67
CA ALA A 112 9.32 -18.82 -25.11
C ALA A 112 7.95 -18.37 -25.63
N VAL A 113 7.98 -17.67 -26.76
CA VAL A 113 6.76 -17.41 -27.53
C VAL A 113 6.15 -18.76 -27.93
N GLY A 114 4.86 -18.95 -27.63
CA GLY A 114 4.13 -20.20 -27.86
C GLY A 114 3.87 -21.03 -26.61
N ASP A 115 4.56 -20.76 -25.49
CA ASP A 115 4.29 -21.46 -24.22
C ASP A 115 2.89 -21.15 -23.69
N GLN A 116 2.31 -22.12 -22.98
CA GLN A 116 1.04 -21.94 -22.26
C GLN A 116 1.32 -21.50 -20.82
N VAL A 117 0.59 -20.49 -20.36
CA VAL A 117 0.60 -20.02 -18.98
C VAL A 117 -0.81 -20.03 -18.42
N GLU A 118 -0.96 -20.45 -17.17
CA GLU A 118 -2.22 -20.35 -16.45
C GLU A 118 -2.15 -19.19 -15.46
N ILE A 119 -3.06 -18.24 -15.60
CA ILE A 119 -3.16 -17.03 -14.78
C ILE A 119 -4.32 -17.23 -13.81
N GLN A 120 -4.06 -17.02 -12.51
CA GLN A 120 -5.08 -17.08 -11.46
C GLN A 120 -4.89 -15.91 -10.48
N GLY A 121 -5.99 -15.43 -9.88
CA GLY A 121 -5.96 -14.39 -8.85
C GLY A 121 -6.08 -12.95 -9.34
N ALA A 122 -6.31 -12.73 -10.64
CA ALA A 122 -6.70 -11.43 -11.17
C ALA A 122 -8.11 -11.05 -10.67
N GLY A 123 -8.31 -9.79 -10.27
CA GLY A 123 -9.58 -9.23 -9.79
C GLY A 123 -10.67 -9.20 -10.87
N ASN A 124 -10.29 -8.99 -12.12
CA ASN A 124 -11.11 -9.16 -13.31
C ASN A 124 -10.89 -10.55 -13.90
N GLY A 125 -11.95 -11.35 -13.91
CA GLY A 125 -11.94 -12.74 -14.37
C GLY A 125 -11.43 -12.95 -15.79
N VAL A 126 -11.50 -11.94 -16.66
CA VAL A 126 -11.02 -12.03 -18.05
C VAL A 126 -9.50 -12.22 -18.15
N TYR A 127 -8.75 -11.81 -17.13
CA TYR A 127 -7.30 -12.04 -17.06
C TYR A 127 -6.94 -13.41 -16.44
N ASN A 128 -7.91 -14.15 -15.91
CA ASN A 128 -7.69 -15.51 -15.39
C ASN A 128 -7.96 -16.55 -16.47
N GLY A 129 -7.19 -17.64 -16.48
CA GLY A 129 -7.33 -18.72 -17.45
C GLY A 129 -6.00 -19.09 -18.10
N ARG A 130 -6.08 -19.91 -19.16
CA ARG A 130 -4.91 -20.34 -19.92
C ARG A 130 -4.70 -19.46 -21.13
N PHE A 131 -3.49 -18.94 -21.28
CA PHE A 131 -3.11 -18.07 -22.38
C PHE A 131 -1.81 -18.52 -23.02
N THR A 132 -1.64 -18.17 -24.30
CA THR A 132 -0.42 -18.39 -25.06
C THR A 132 0.46 -17.14 -24.96
N ILE A 133 1.75 -17.33 -24.69
CA ILE A 133 2.74 -16.25 -24.74
C ILE A 133 2.96 -15.83 -26.20
N VAL A 134 2.76 -14.54 -26.50
CA VAL A 134 2.95 -13.96 -27.84
C VAL A 134 4.26 -13.18 -27.97
N TYR A 135 4.81 -12.68 -26.86
CA TYR A 135 6.05 -11.89 -26.86
C TYR A 135 6.76 -11.99 -25.51
N VAL A 136 8.09 -12.01 -25.49
CA VAL A 136 8.91 -12.13 -24.26
C VAL A 136 9.90 -10.97 -24.22
N PRO A 137 9.54 -9.83 -23.59
CA PRO A 137 10.41 -8.65 -23.55
C PRO A 137 11.70 -8.86 -22.73
N SER A 138 11.70 -9.74 -21.74
CA SER A 138 12.86 -10.02 -20.90
C SER A 138 12.82 -11.44 -20.31
N LYS A 139 13.90 -11.87 -19.65
CA LYS A 139 13.95 -13.18 -18.96
C LYS A 139 12.95 -13.33 -17.82
N THR A 140 12.34 -12.23 -17.39
CA THR A 140 11.39 -12.18 -16.29
C THR A 140 10.12 -11.49 -16.73
N SER A 141 9.85 -11.30 -18.02
CA SER A 141 8.59 -10.75 -18.48
C SER A 141 8.11 -11.36 -19.79
N PHE A 142 6.81 -11.53 -19.91
CA PHE A 142 6.14 -12.02 -21.11
C PHE A 142 4.82 -11.28 -21.34
N VAL A 143 4.30 -11.42 -22.55
CA VAL A 143 3.05 -10.85 -23.00
C VAL A 143 2.17 -11.95 -23.55
N TYR A 144 0.89 -11.93 -23.22
CA TYR A 144 -0.13 -12.82 -23.76
C TYR A 144 -1.30 -12.02 -24.35
N GLU A 145 -1.98 -12.61 -25.32
CA GLU A 145 -3.13 -12.01 -26.00
C GLU A 145 -4.42 -12.32 -25.24
N LEU A 146 -5.27 -11.29 -25.10
CA LEU A 146 -6.60 -11.41 -24.51
C LEU A 146 -7.63 -11.49 -25.62
N GLY A 147 -8.65 -12.35 -25.46
CA GLY A 147 -9.73 -12.49 -26.44
C GLY A 147 -10.69 -11.31 -26.51
N GLU A 148 -10.53 -10.32 -25.62
CA GLU A 148 -11.40 -9.16 -25.48
C GLU A 148 -10.58 -7.86 -25.53
N THR A 149 -11.09 -6.86 -26.24
CA THR A 149 -10.46 -5.53 -26.35
C THR A 149 -11.13 -4.52 -25.44
N GLY A 150 -10.38 -3.50 -25.01
CA GLY A 150 -10.94 -2.39 -24.21
C GLY A 150 -11.19 -2.74 -22.74
N LEU A 151 -10.50 -3.76 -22.25
CA LEU A 151 -10.50 -4.12 -20.84
C LEU A 151 -9.84 -3.01 -20.03
N LEU A 152 -10.49 -2.63 -18.92
CA LEU A 152 -9.85 -1.81 -17.91
C LEU A 152 -8.71 -2.64 -17.28
N PRO A 153 -7.57 -2.00 -16.92
CA PRO A 153 -6.52 -2.67 -16.17
C PRO A 153 -7.13 -3.38 -14.96
N ASP A 154 -6.78 -4.66 -14.77
CA ASP A 154 -7.18 -5.33 -13.53
C ASP A 154 -6.51 -4.63 -12.36
N GLY A 155 -7.32 -3.93 -11.58
CA GLY A 155 -6.90 -3.41 -10.31
C GLY A 155 -6.61 -4.60 -9.42
N GLY A 156 -5.34 -5.00 -9.32
CA GLY A 156 -4.87 -5.98 -8.34
C GLY A 156 -5.35 -5.65 -6.91
N GLN A 157 -5.12 -6.56 -5.96
CA GLN A 157 -5.66 -6.50 -4.59
C GLN A 157 -5.87 -5.06 -4.10
N GLY A 158 -7.13 -4.72 -3.80
CA GLY A 158 -7.52 -3.35 -3.52
C GLY A 158 -6.77 -2.76 -2.32
N ILE A 159 -6.76 -1.42 -2.22
CA ILE A 159 -6.12 -0.70 -1.11
C ILE A 159 -7.05 -0.74 0.10
N ASN A 160 -7.20 -1.93 0.67
CA ASN A 160 -8.20 -2.20 1.70
C ASN A 160 -7.82 -1.65 3.07
N SER A 161 -6.60 -1.12 3.21
CA SER A 161 -6.04 -0.66 4.47
C SER A 161 -5.70 0.83 4.46
N TYR A 162 -6.26 1.62 3.54
CA TYR A 162 -6.03 3.06 3.55
C TYR A 162 -6.57 3.71 4.83
N GLY A 163 -5.71 4.39 5.59
CA GLY A 163 -6.09 5.24 6.71
C GLY A 163 -6.15 6.71 6.30
N TRP A 164 -4.97 7.31 6.09
CA TRP A 164 -4.85 8.70 5.64
C TRP A 164 -3.54 8.93 4.90
N MET A 165 -3.52 9.85 3.94
CA MET A 165 -2.33 10.16 3.14
C MET A 165 -1.37 11.02 3.97
N GLU A 166 -0.13 10.56 4.11
CA GLU A 166 0.89 11.22 4.92
C GLU A 166 1.77 12.14 4.08
N HIS A 167 2.20 11.65 2.93
CA HIS A 167 3.23 12.29 2.13
C HIS A 167 3.04 12.04 0.64
N ALA A 168 3.46 12.99 -0.18
CA ALA A 168 3.35 12.90 -1.62
C ALA A 168 4.49 13.67 -2.30
N THR A 169 5.10 13.02 -3.29
CA THR A 169 6.17 13.59 -4.10
C THR A 169 5.84 13.38 -5.58
N LEU A 170 6.16 14.37 -6.40
CA LEU A 170 6.12 14.29 -7.85
C LEU A 170 7.54 14.20 -8.38
N GLU A 171 7.80 13.21 -9.23
CA GLU A 171 9.05 13.04 -9.97
C GLU A 171 8.80 13.38 -11.44
N ASP A 172 9.67 14.19 -12.06
CA ASP A 172 9.56 14.46 -13.50
C ASP A 172 9.81 13.18 -14.30
N TYR A 173 8.75 12.65 -14.92
CA TYR A 173 8.81 11.34 -15.58
C TYR A 173 9.72 11.34 -16.80
N LEU A 174 9.68 12.43 -17.58
CA LEU A 174 10.38 12.57 -18.86
C LEU A 174 11.81 13.08 -18.71
N SER A 175 12.25 13.44 -17.50
CA SER A 175 13.62 13.89 -17.27
C SER A 175 14.63 12.81 -17.63
N THR A 176 15.60 13.17 -18.48
CA THR A 176 16.76 12.32 -18.84
C THR A 176 17.95 12.54 -17.92
N ALA A 177 17.81 13.35 -16.87
CA ALA A 177 18.86 13.58 -15.89
C ALA A 177 19.14 12.28 -15.11
N TRP A 178 20.39 12.10 -14.68
CA TRP A 178 20.79 10.94 -13.88
C TRP A 178 20.05 10.88 -12.53
N VAL A 179 19.78 12.05 -11.94
CA VAL A 179 18.86 12.22 -10.81
C VAL A 179 17.64 12.96 -11.31
N LYS A 180 16.49 12.28 -11.33
CA LYS A 180 15.23 12.90 -11.74
C LYS A 180 14.80 13.96 -10.70
N PRO A 181 14.44 15.18 -11.13
CA PRO A 181 13.92 16.19 -10.22
C PRO A 181 12.68 15.68 -9.47
N LYS A 182 12.71 15.80 -8.15
CA LYS A 182 11.59 15.47 -7.26
C LYS A 182 11.08 16.73 -6.58
N ARG A 183 9.78 16.81 -6.37
CA ARG A 183 9.11 17.91 -5.68
C ARG A 183 8.07 17.37 -4.72
N ASP A 184 8.19 17.73 -3.46
CA ASP A 184 7.15 17.44 -2.48
C ASP A 184 5.94 18.33 -2.69
N ILE A 185 4.76 17.75 -2.52
CA ILE A 185 3.48 18.43 -2.64
C ILE A 185 2.69 18.28 -1.34
N ILE A 186 1.80 19.24 -1.10
CA ILE A 186 1.05 19.30 0.15
C ILE A 186 -0.11 18.30 0.10
N VAL A 187 -0.13 17.39 1.05
CA VAL A 187 -1.29 16.52 1.26
C VAL A 187 -2.36 17.28 2.03
N VAL A 188 -3.59 17.28 1.54
CA VAL A 188 -4.75 17.88 2.21
C VAL A 188 -5.87 16.86 2.34
N SER A 189 -6.81 17.09 3.26
CA SER A 189 -7.95 16.21 3.50
C SER A 189 -9.02 16.27 2.41
N SER A 190 -9.13 17.41 1.71
CA SER A 190 -10.11 17.59 0.65
C SER A 190 -9.69 18.69 -0.32
N LEU A 191 -10.04 18.50 -1.60
CA LEU A 191 -9.84 19.46 -2.69
C LEU A 191 -11.14 19.61 -3.49
N TYR A 192 -11.45 20.81 -3.93
CA TYR A 192 -12.53 21.04 -4.88
C TYR A 192 -12.09 20.69 -6.32
N ASN A 193 -13.08 20.50 -7.20
CA ASN A 193 -12.83 20.33 -8.62
C ASN A 193 -12.42 21.69 -9.21
N GLU A 194 -11.32 21.74 -9.93
CA GLU A 194 -10.79 22.97 -10.52
C GLU A 194 -10.36 22.73 -11.97
N SER A 195 -10.38 23.77 -12.80
CA SER A 195 -9.98 23.72 -14.21
C SER A 195 -8.66 24.47 -14.49
N LEU A 196 -8.01 25.02 -13.47
CA LEU A 196 -6.73 25.71 -13.61
C LEU A 196 -5.64 24.69 -13.93
N ILE A 197 -4.96 24.88 -15.06
CA ILE A 197 -3.93 23.96 -15.56
C ILE A 197 -2.55 24.47 -15.17
N GLN A 198 -1.90 23.83 -14.21
CA GLN A 198 -0.56 24.17 -13.70
C GLN A 198 0.13 22.94 -13.11
N PRO A 199 1.45 22.97 -12.88
CA PRO A 199 2.11 21.91 -12.11
C PRO A 199 1.46 21.76 -10.73
N PRO A 200 0.98 20.55 -10.37
CA PRO A 200 0.25 20.36 -9.13
C PRO A 200 1.16 20.57 -7.92
N PHE A 201 0.60 21.15 -6.87
CA PHE A 201 1.31 21.38 -5.60
C PHE A 201 0.51 20.90 -4.39
N LYS A 202 -0.68 20.35 -4.61
CA LYS A 202 -1.53 19.70 -3.61
C LYS A 202 -2.08 18.39 -4.13
N VAL A 203 -2.37 17.47 -3.22
CA VAL A 203 -3.06 16.21 -3.50
C VAL A 203 -3.96 15.83 -2.34
N CYS A 204 -5.04 15.11 -2.63
CA CYS A 204 -5.86 14.47 -1.61
C CYS A 204 -6.46 13.16 -2.12
N MET A 205 -6.82 12.27 -1.20
CA MET A 205 -7.77 11.20 -1.47
C MET A 205 -9.19 11.75 -1.28
N GLN A 206 -10.05 11.59 -2.29
CA GLN A 206 -11.43 12.10 -2.30
C GLN A 206 -12.43 11.07 -1.82
N PHE A 207 -12.30 9.84 -2.31
CA PHE A 207 -13.26 8.77 -2.09
C PHE A 207 -12.58 7.41 -2.19
N GLU A 208 -13.05 6.47 -1.38
CA GLU A 208 -12.73 5.05 -1.47
C GLU A 208 -13.95 4.33 -2.07
N ARG A 209 -13.76 3.73 -3.25
CA ARG A 209 -14.77 2.90 -3.90
C ARG A 209 -14.52 1.44 -3.53
N VAL A 210 -15.45 0.86 -2.77
CA VAL A 210 -15.44 -0.59 -2.54
C VAL A 210 -16.01 -1.30 -3.77
N LEU A 211 -15.18 -2.04 -4.48
CA LEU A 211 -15.56 -2.99 -5.51
C LEU A 211 -15.91 -4.33 -4.84
N SER A 212 -17.10 -4.84 -5.12
CA SER A 212 -17.51 -6.19 -4.72
C SER A 212 -17.27 -7.15 -5.89
N CYS A 213 -16.08 -7.74 -5.96
CA CYS A 213 -15.83 -8.91 -6.80
C CYS A 213 -15.64 -10.14 -5.90
N GLY A 214 -16.73 -10.91 -5.69
CA GLY A 214 -16.71 -12.12 -4.86
C GLY A 214 -16.58 -11.85 -3.36
N ASN A 215 -15.87 -12.75 -2.65
CA ASN A 215 -15.71 -12.74 -1.18
C ASN A 215 -14.59 -11.80 -0.68
N GLN A 216 -13.91 -11.05 -1.56
CA GLN A 216 -12.88 -10.10 -1.18
C GLN A 216 -13.38 -8.69 -1.45
N ALA A 217 -13.41 -7.85 -0.41
CA ALA A 217 -13.58 -6.42 -0.60
C ALA A 217 -12.29 -5.90 -1.24
N ASN A 218 -12.38 -5.33 -2.44
CA ASN A 218 -11.27 -4.62 -3.07
C ASN A 218 -11.63 -3.13 -3.10
N SER A 219 -10.76 -2.27 -2.61
CA SER A 219 -10.97 -0.82 -2.64
C SER A 219 -10.12 -0.12 -3.71
N GLU A 220 -10.74 0.75 -4.50
CA GLU A 220 -10.08 1.75 -5.34
C GLU A 220 -10.11 3.11 -4.66
N LEU A 221 -9.02 3.87 -4.74
CA LEU A 221 -8.94 5.23 -4.22
C LEU A 221 -9.02 6.24 -5.36
N LEU A 222 -9.85 7.27 -5.19
CA LEU A 222 -9.86 8.44 -6.05
C LEU A 222 -8.86 9.47 -5.53
N ILE A 223 -7.76 9.64 -6.23
CA ILE A 223 -6.73 10.64 -5.94
C ILE A 223 -6.96 11.87 -6.80
N ARG A 224 -7.01 13.05 -6.18
CA ARG A 224 -7.19 14.34 -6.84
C ARG A 224 -5.96 15.21 -6.66
N PHE A 225 -5.42 15.72 -7.76
CA PHE A 225 -4.37 16.74 -7.73
C PHE A 225 -4.94 18.15 -7.81
N PHE A 226 -4.19 19.11 -7.29
CA PHE A 226 -4.53 20.52 -7.40
C PHE A 226 -3.27 21.37 -7.60
N PRO A 227 -3.25 22.26 -8.62
CA PRO A 227 -4.21 22.41 -9.72
C PRO A 227 -4.22 21.20 -10.67
N VAL A 228 -4.97 21.28 -11.78
CA VAL A 228 -5.00 20.23 -12.80
C VAL A 228 -3.61 20.08 -13.43
N PRO A 229 -3.02 18.88 -13.48
CA PRO A 229 -1.74 18.62 -14.13
C PRO A 229 -1.63 19.25 -15.52
N SER A 230 -0.53 19.98 -15.75
CA SER A 230 -0.19 20.61 -17.03
C SER A 230 0.29 19.58 -18.08
N SER A 231 0.85 20.05 -19.19
CA SER A 231 1.44 19.19 -20.23
C SER A 231 2.66 18.38 -19.76
N GLN A 232 3.27 18.74 -18.62
CA GLN A 232 4.36 17.99 -18.03
C GLN A 232 3.82 16.73 -17.32
N ILE A 233 4.38 15.57 -17.67
CA ILE A 233 4.01 14.28 -17.08
C ILE A 233 4.82 14.06 -15.81
N TRP A 234 4.12 13.93 -14.69
CA TRP A 234 4.70 13.64 -13.39
C TRP A 234 4.46 12.18 -13.02
N ARG A 235 5.46 11.52 -12.46
CA ARG A 235 5.29 10.26 -11.72
C ARG A 235 4.94 10.59 -10.27
N ALA A 236 3.79 10.13 -9.81
CA ALA A 236 3.31 10.35 -8.46
C ALA A 236 3.82 9.24 -7.52
N LEU A 237 4.55 9.63 -6.47
CA LEU A 237 4.94 8.76 -5.37
C LEU A 237 4.17 9.20 -4.13
N LEU A 238 3.15 8.43 -3.75
CA LEU A 238 2.25 8.79 -2.65
C LEU A 238 2.42 7.77 -1.53
N PHE A 239 2.39 8.25 -0.29
CA PHE A 239 2.50 7.41 0.90
C PHE A 239 1.34 7.70 1.86
N TYR A 240 0.86 6.65 2.49
CA TYR A 240 -0.26 6.70 3.41
C TYR A 240 0.03 5.89 4.67
N GLN A 241 -0.68 6.23 5.75
CA GLN A 241 -0.72 5.45 6.97
C GLN A 241 -1.83 4.40 6.85
N LEU A 242 -1.51 3.15 7.19
CA LEU A 242 -2.50 2.08 7.20
C LEU A 242 -3.54 2.31 8.30
N LYS A 243 -4.80 1.99 8.04
CA LYS A 243 -5.85 2.02 9.06
C LYS A 243 -5.60 0.96 10.13
N ALA A 244 -5.99 1.25 11.36
CA ALA A 244 -5.98 0.26 12.43
C ALA A 244 -6.89 -0.93 12.07
N GLN A 245 -6.33 -2.14 12.16
CA GLN A 245 -7.14 -3.35 12.05
C GLN A 245 -7.95 -3.54 13.33
N VAL A 246 -9.27 -3.70 13.19
CA VAL A 246 -10.15 -4.05 14.30
C VAL A 246 -9.84 -5.48 14.72
N LYS A 247 -9.46 -5.67 15.99
CA LYS A 247 -9.25 -6.99 16.58
C LYS A 247 -10.57 -7.56 17.09
N THR A 248 -10.71 -8.87 16.99
CA THR A 248 -11.91 -9.62 17.38
C THR A 248 -11.70 -10.45 18.64
N SER A 249 -10.44 -10.66 19.03
CA SER A 249 -10.03 -11.34 20.25
C SER A 249 -8.86 -10.64 20.92
N LEU A 250 -8.73 -10.77 22.25
CA LEU A 250 -7.54 -10.32 22.98
C LEU A 250 -6.30 -11.20 22.66
N GLU A 251 -6.53 -12.41 22.15
CA GLU A 251 -5.48 -13.32 21.69
C GLU A 251 -4.97 -12.98 20.28
N ASP A 252 -5.62 -12.04 19.58
CA ASP A 252 -5.20 -11.63 18.24
C ASP A 252 -3.79 -11.00 18.30
N ASN A 253 -3.02 -11.18 17.23
CA ASN A 253 -1.74 -10.51 17.10
C ASN A 253 -1.95 -8.99 16.96
N TRP A 254 -1.31 -8.20 17.83
CA TRP A 254 -1.37 -6.73 17.84
C TRP A 254 -0.37 -6.09 16.86
N PHE A 255 0.19 -6.87 15.93
CA PHE A 255 0.87 -6.38 14.74
C PHE A 255 -0.05 -5.40 13.95
N PRO A 256 0.47 -4.26 13.46
CA PRO A 256 1.88 -3.92 13.21
C PRO A 256 2.63 -3.20 14.35
N TRP A 257 2.12 -3.16 15.58
CA TRP A 257 2.74 -2.37 16.64
C TRP A 257 4.10 -2.92 17.09
N PRO A 258 5.22 -2.17 16.97
CA PRO A 258 6.54 -2.65 17.37
C PRO A 258 6.71 -2.77 18.89
N ASP A 259 7.49 -3.75 19.34
CA ASP A 259 7.76 -3.99 20.77
C ASP A 259 8.48 -2.81 21.45
N ASP A 260 9.36 -2.11 20.74
CA ASP A 260 10.05 -0.90 21.21
C ASP A 260 9.09 0.25 21.54
N LEU A 261 7.89 0.24 20.94
CA LEU A 261 6.84 1.22 21.16
C LEU A 261 5.71 0.70 22.07
N ALA A 262 5.83 -0.50 22.63
CA ALA A 262 4.78 -1.10 23.46
C ALA A 262 4.42 -0.26 24.70
N TYR A 263 5.32 0.62 25.16
CA TYR A 263 5.02 1.54 26.27
C TYR A 263 3.91 2.55 25.91
N VAL A 264 3.87 3.04 24.68
CA VAL A 264 2.85 4.00 24.20
C VAL A 264 1.48 3.33 24.10
N LEU A 265 1.45 2.09 23.62
CA LEU A 265 0.22 1.31 23.55
C LEU A 265 -0.31 1.02 24.96
N ARG A 266 0.56 0.61 25.90
CA ARG A 266 0.18 0.37 27.30
C ARG A 266 -0.32 1.62 28.00
N SER A 267 0.32 2.78 27.82
CA SER A 267 -0.16 4.03 28.43
C SER A 267 -1.49 4.49 27.83
N GLY A 268 -1.71 4.24 26.53
CA GLY A 268 -3.00 4.47 25.87
C GLY A 268 -4.12 3.59 26.39
N VAL A 269 -3.89 2.28 26.49
CA VAL A 269 -4.89 1.34 27.03
C VAL A 269 -5.24 1.68 28.47
N TYR A 270 -4.23 2.01 29.29
CA TYR A 270 -4.46 2.44 30.67
C TYR A 270 -5.29 3.73 30.73
N SER A 271 -4.96 4.72 29.89
CA SER A 271 -5.71 5.97 29.81
C SER A 271 -7.16 5.75 29.40
N LYS A 272 -7.39 4.92 28.38
CA LYS A 272 -8.74 4.60 27.87
C LYS A 272 -9.55 3.77 28.85
N ALA A 273 -8.92 2.88 29.60
CA ALA A 273 -9.57 2.14 30.68
C ALA A 273 -10.06 3.06 31.82
N LEU A 274 -9.25 4.06 32.21
CA LEU A 274 -9.66 5.06 33.20
C LEU A 274 -10.79 5.96 32.69
N GLU A 275 -10.74 6.35 31.40
CA GLU A 275 -11.82 7.12 30.75
C GLU A 275 -13.13 6.33 30.73
N HIS A 276 -13.08 5.04 30.37
CA HIS A 276 -14.24 4.15 30.37
C HIS A 276 -14.85 3.97 31.78
N GLY A 277 -14.01 3.98 32.82
CA GLY A 277 -14.45 3.94 34.21
C GLY A 277 -14.87 5.30 34.80
N GLU A 278 -14.88 6.37 34.00
CA GLU A 278 -15.14 7.75 34.43
C GLU A 278 -14.25 8.21 35.61
N ASP A 279 -13.03 7.68 35.72
CA ASP A 279 -12.11 8.02 36.81
C ASP A 279 -11.53 9.43 36.56
N PRO A 280 -11.55 10.36 37.53
CA PRO A 280 -10.95 11.69 37.39
C PRO A 280 -9.44 11.66 37.06
N ARG A 281 -8.74 10.56 37.35
CA ARG A 281 -7.33 10.35 37.00
C ARG A 281 -7.10 10.17 35.50
N SER A 282 -8.16 9.89 34.72
CA SER A 282 -8.10 9.76 33.26
C SER A 282 -7.43 10.96 32.62
N VAL A 283 -7.72 12.19 33.09
CA VAL A 283 -7.12 13.43 32.56
C VAL A 283 -5.60 13.41 32.65
N THR A 284 -5.05 13.02 33.79
CA THR A 284 -3.59 12.92 33.99
C THR A 284 -2.99 11.79 33.16
N ALA A 285 -3.69 10.66 33.03
CA ALA A 285 -3.25 9.54 32.21
C ALA A 285 -3.20 9.90 30.71
N VAL A 286 -4.20 10.64 30.20
CA VAL A 286 -4.22 11.14 28.83
C VAL A 286 -3.02 12.07 28.58
N GLN A 287 -2.71 12.97 29.52
CA GLN A 287 -1.57 13.87 29.40
C GLN A 287 -0.23 13.12 29.33
N LEU A 288 -0.04 12.10 30.18
CA LEU A 288 1.14 11.25 30.15
C LEU A 288 1.23 10.45 28.85
N TRP A 289 0.10 9.92 28.37
CA TRP A 289 0.05 9.21 27.10
C TRP A 289 0.39 10.12 25.92
N GLN A 290 -0.12 11.35 25.88
CA GLN A 290 0.26 12.34 24.86
C GLN A 290 1.75 12.68 24.92
N GLN A 291 2.35 12.76 26.10
CA GLN A 291 3.80 12.94 26.26
C GLN A 291 4.59 11.75 25.73
N ASP A 292 4.12 10.52 25.97
CA ASP A 292 4.73 9.30 25.45
C ASP A 292 4.62 9.22 23.91
N ILE A 293 3.48 9.60 23.33
CA ILE A 293 3.31 9.74 21.88
C ILE A 293 4.31 10.76 21.33
N ALA A 294 4.38 11.96 21.92
CA ALA A 294 5.30 13.01 21.48
C ALA A 294 6.77 12.57 21.60
N ARG A 295 7.12 11.83 22.66
CA ARG A 295 8.45 11.24 22.84
C ARG A 295 8.75 10.21 21.74
N ALA A 296 7.82 9.31 21.48
CA ALA A 296 7.98 8.27 20.45
C ALA A 296 8.15 8.87 19.04
N LEU A 297 7.35 9.88 18.70
CA LEU A 297 7.48 10.61 17.43
C LEU A 297 8.79 11.41 17.37
N GLY A 298 9.19 12.05 18.47
CA GLY A 298 10.44 12.82 18.56
C GLY A 298 11.71 12.00 18.42
N ILE A 299 11.75 10.79 19.00
CA ILE A 299 12.89 9.86 18.85
C ILE A 299 13.12 9.52 17.37
N ARG A 300 12.06 9.42 16.57
CA ARG A 300 12.19 9.02 15.15
C ARG A 300 12.37 10.17 14.17
N GLN A 301 12.01 11.40 14.53
CA GLN A 301 12.45 12.58 13.78
C GLN A 301 13.97 12.74 13.82
N GLN A 302 14.63 12.26 14.89
CA GLN A 302 16.09 12.29 14.99
C GLN A 302 16.80 11.34 14.00
N GLU A 303 16.12 10.31 13.48
CA GLU A 303 16.70 9.46 12.42
C GLU A 303 16.70 10.15 11.04
N GLU A 304 15.92 11.21 10.84
CA GLU A 304 15.96 12.02 9.62
C GLU A 304 16.89 13.23 9.78
N ARG A 305 18.17 13.00 9.47
CA ARG A 305 19.05 13.82 8.61
C ARG A 305 20.49 13.31 8.67
N HIS A 306 20.72 12.06 8.27
CA HIS A 306 22.07 11.64 7.85
C HIS A 306 22.33 11.88 6.35
N GLU A 307 21.29 12.22 5.58
CA GLU A 307 21.43 12.59 4.19
C GLU A 307 21.53 14.11 4.04
N ALA A 308 22.60 14.53 3.36
CA ALA A 308 23.02 15.89 3.04
C ALA A 308 23.86 16.63 4.09
N TYR A 309 24.96 16.02 4.55
CA TYR A 309 26.22 16.77 4.68
C TYR A 309 26.81 17.02 3.26
N PHE A 310 26.01 17.65 2.38
CA PHE A 310 26.57 18.35 1.24
C PHE A 310 26.93 19.72 1.79
N PRO A 311 28.21 20.06 2.01
CA PRO A 311 28.54 21.44 2.30
C PRO A 311 27.99 22.29 1.15
N ASP A 312 27.30 23.39 1.47
CA ASP A 312 26.86 24.41 0.50
C ASP A 312 28.01 25.07 -0.29
N LEU A 313 29.22 24.54 -0.16
CA LEU A 313 30.42 24.99 -0.84
C LEU A 313 30.78 23.99 -1.95
N PRO A 314 30.83 24.44 -3.22
CA PRO A 314 31.29 23.60 -4.30
C PRO A 314 32.72 23.13 -4.02
N ILE A 315 32.99 21.84 -4.21
CA ILE A 315 34.31 21.20 -4.00
C ILE A 315 35.39 21.69 -4.99
N LEU A 316 35.07 22.69 -5.82
CA LEU A 316 35.96 23.30 -6.81
C LEU A 316 36.57 24.61 -6.28
N ARG A 317 37.51 24.48 -5.35
CA ARG A 317 38.66 25.40 -5.23
C ARG A 317 39.90 24.58 -4.93
N GLY A 318 40.51 24.06 -5.98
CA GLY A 318 41.82 23.43 -5.95
C GLY A 318 42.31 23.20 -7.38
N GLY A 319 43.09 24.15 -7.89
CA GLY A 319 43.66 24.12 -9.25
C GLY A 319 43.45 25.44 -9.98
#